data_AF-A0A6P8YEG7-F1
#
_entry.id   AF-A0A6P8YEG7-F1
#
_cell.length_a   1.000
_cell.length_b   1.000
_cell.length_c   1.000
_cell.angle_alpha   90.00
_cell.angle_beta   90.00
_cell.angle_gamma   90.00
#
_symmetry.space_group_name_H-M   'P 1'
#
loop_
_entity.id
_entity.type
_entity.pdbx_description
1 polymer ?
#
loop_
_entity_poly.entity_id
_entity_poly.type
_entity_poly.pdbx_seq_one_letter_code
_entity_poly.pdbx_strand_id
1 'polypeptide(L)'
;MQKAKHTVESEYAVVGTWEDTNITLTVLEHYIPRYFANAKVAYYLGKEGLSKINRNNVTRTVSEETRQILRKNLTNEIEFYEFCKQRLYLQYAALGNGKRFGEDDYLLVPEQHGGNQIDDGY
;
A
#
# COMPACT_ATOMS: atom_id res chain seq x y z
N MET A 1 19.90 11.95 -0.53
CA MET A 1 18.78 11.19 -1.14
C MET A 1 19.21 10.23 -2.25
N GLN A 2 20.09 10.61 -3.19
CA GLN A 2 20.50 9.75 -4.31
C GLN A 2 21.04 8.36 -3.93
N LYS A 3 21.83 8.28 -2.86
CA LYS A 3 22.33 6.98 -2.33
C LYS A 3 21.19 6.03 -1.95
N ALA A 4 20.14 6.54 -1.31
CA ALA A 4 19.00 5.71 -0.90
C ALA A 4 18.22 5.20 -2.12
N LYS A 5 18.00 6.06 -3.12
CA LYS A 5 17.36 5.66 -4.39
C LYS A 5 18.17 4.57 -5.10
N HIS A 6 19.48 4.76 -5.22
CA HIS A 6 20.37 3.77 -5.84
C HIS A 6 20.33 2.42 -5.10
N THR A 7 20.40 2.42 -3.77
CA THR A 7 20.32 1.20 -2.97
C THR A 7 18.98 0.49 -3.14
N VAL A 8 17.86 1.22 -3.19
CA VAL A 8 16.53 0.64 -3.49
C VAL A 8 16.49 -0.03 -4.85
N GLU A 9 17.16 0.53 -5.85
CA GLU A 9 17.21 -0.05 -7.18
C GLU A 9 18.14 -1.27 -7.28
N SER A 10 19.32 -1.20 -6.66
CA SER A 10 20.37 -2.22 -6.80
C SER A 10 20.22 -3.40 -5.84
N GLU A 11 19.86 -3.13 -4.58
CA GLU A 11 19.93 -4.15 -3.51
C GLU A 11 18.57 -4.77 -3.19
N TYR A 12 17.46 -4.09 -3.48
CA TYR A 12 16.12 -4.57 -3.13
C TYR A 12 15.39 -5.13 -4.35
N ALA A 13 15.06 -6.43 -4.32
CA ALA A 13 14.29 -7.05 -5.40
C ALA A 13 12.91 -6.39 -5.57
N VAL A 14 12.18 -6.17 -4.47
CA VAL A 14 10.86 -5.54 -4.45
C VAL A 14 10.78 -4.60 -3.25
N VAL A 15 10.18 -3.43 -3.44
CA VAL A 15 9.86 -2.48 -2.36
C VAL A 15 8.36 -2.20 -2.44
N GLY A 16 7.63 -2.59 -1.40
CA GLY A 16 6.18 -2.46 -1.32
C GLY A 16 5.72 -1.22 -0.56
N THR A 17 4.44 -0.90 -0.72
CA THR A 17 3.72 0.12 0.07
C THR A 17 2.59 -0.54 0.87
N TRP A 18 2.19 0.10 1.98
CA TRP A 18 1.12 -0.42 2.84
C TRP A 18 -0.26 -0.07 2.27
N GLU A 19 -0.34 1.09 1.62
CA GLU A 19 -1.54 1.63 0.99
C GLU A 19 -2.01 0.74 -0.16
N ASP A 20 -1.06 0.23 -0.97
CA ASP A 20 -1.34 -0.61 -2.13
C ASP A 20 -0.96 -2.08 -1.87
N THR A 21 -1.46 -2.65 -0.75
CA THR A 21 -1.14 -4.02 -0.33
C THR A 21 -1.37 -5.06 -1.43
N ASN A 22 -2.41 -4.89 -2.25
CA ASN A 22 -2.70 -5.79 -3.38
C ASN A 22 -1.57 -5.85 -4.41
N ILE A 23 -1.05 -4.69 -4.78
CA ILE A 23 0.00 -4.55 -5.78
C ILE A 23 1.30 -5.10 -5.21
N THR A 24 1.62 -4.70 -3.97
CA THR A 24 2.78 -5.20 -3.23
C THR A 24 2.82 -6.72 -3.16
N LEU A 25 1.71 -7.35 -2.74
CA LEU A 25 1.64 -8.81 -2.66
C LEU A 25 1.80 -9.42 -4.05
N THR A 26 1.07 -8.94 -5.05
CA THR A 26 1.17 -9.47 -6.42
C THR A 26 2.60 -9.41 -6.97
N VAL A 27 3.31 -8.29 -6.79
CA VAL A 27 4.70 -8.16 -7.22
C VAL A 27 5.62 -9.12 -6.47
N LEU A 28 5.43 -9.29 -5.15
CA LEU A 28 6.19 -10.25 -4.35
C LEU A 28 5.97 -11.70 -4.80
N GLU A 29 4.73 -12.09 -5.09
CA GLU A 29 4.39 -13.45 -5.56
C GLU A 29 5.13 -13.79 -6.86
N HIS A 30 5.26 -12.82 -7.78
CA HIS A 30 5.88 -13.03 -9.08
C HIS A 30 7.41 -12.98 -9.03
N TYR A 31 7.99 -12.05 -8.27
CA TYR A 31 9.45 -11.88 -8.21
C TYR A 31 10.12 -12.92 -7.29
N ILE A 32 9.43 -13.38 -6.24
CA ILE A 32 9.99 -14.32 -5.26
C ILE A 32 8.99 -15.46 -4.96
N PRO A 33 8.62 -16.27 -5.97
CA PRO A 33 7.54 -17.25 -5.86
C PRO A 33 7.84 -18.36 -4.84
N ARG A 34 9.12 -18.70 -4.63
CA ARG A 34 9.52 -19.75 -3.67
C ARG A 34 9.02 -19.48 -2.24
N TYR A 35 8.91 -18.21 -1.86
CA TYR A 35 8.50 -17.81 -0.51
C TYR A 35 7.11 -17.19 -0.48
N PHE A 36 6.72 -16.48 -1.55
CA PHE A 36 5.49 -15.70 -1.58
C PHE A 36 4.38 -16.31 -2.43
N ALA A 37 4.52 -17.54 -2.95
CA ALA A 37 3.42 -18.18 -3.66
C ALA A 37 2.12 -18.18 -2.83
N ASN A 38 1.04 -17.66 -3.42
CA ASN A 38 -0.29 -17.52 -2.80
C ASN A 38 -0.34 -16.60 -1.56
N ALA A 39 0.65 -15.72 -1.37
CA ALA A 39 0.66 -14.73 -0.28
C ALA A 39 -0.58 -13.82 -0.30
N LYS A 40 -1.07 -13.43 -1.49
CA LYS A 40 -2.29 -12.62 -1.65
C LYS A 40 -3.50 -13.36 -1.09
N VAL A 41 -3.66 -14.63 -1.43
CA VAL A 41 -4.75 -15.48 -0.93
C VAL A 41 -4.66 -15.64 0.58
N ALA A 42 -3.47 -15.96 1.11
CA ALA A 42 -3.24 -16.12 2.54
C ALA A 42 -3.55 -14.83 3.32
N TYR A 43 -3.17 -13.67 2.78
CA TYR A 43 -3.44 -12.37 3.39
C TYR A 43 -4.95 -12.10 3.52
N TYR A 44 -5.72 -12.34 2.45
CA TYR A 44 -7.16 -12.10 2.49
C TYR A 44 -7.92 -13.09 3.34
N LEU A 45 -7.51 -14.36 3.36
CA LEU A 45 -8.09 -15.38 4.24
C LEU A 45 -7.83 -15.04 5.72
N GLY A 46 -6.63 -14.53 6.03
CA GLY A 46 -6.23 -14.16 7.38
C GLY A 46 -6.58 -12.72 7.80
N LYS A 47 -7.23 -11.94 6.93
CA LYS A 47 -7.40 -10.48 7.11
C LYS A 47 -8.09 -10.14 8.43
N GLU A 48 -9.09 -10.91 8.83
CA GLU A 48 -9.81 -10.67 10.09
C GLU A 48 -8.92 -10.82 11.33
N GLY A 49 -7.99 -11.78 11.32
CA GLY A 49 -7.01 -11.97 12.39
C GLY A 49 -5.90 -10.91 12.34
N LEU A 50 -5.34 -10.68 11.15
CA LEU A 50 -4.24 -9.72 10.95
C LEU A 50 -4.65 -8.28 11.25
N SER A 51 -5.89 -7.90 10.96
CA SER A 51 -6.42 -6.56 11.19
C SER A 51 -6.48 -6.14 12.66
N LYS A 52 -6.27 -7.08 13.60
CA LYS A 52 -6.31 -6.84 15.05
C LYS A 52 -4.94 -6.57 15.67
N ILE A 53 -3.84 -6.91 14.97
CA ILE A 53 -2.50 -7.01 15.57
C ILE A 53 -1.82 -5.63 15.70
N ASN A 54 -2.12 -4.66 14.83
CA ASN A 54 -1.50 -3.32 14.80
C ASN A 54 -2.54 -2.19 14.68
N ARG A 55 -3.62 -2.24 15.46
CA ARG A 55 -4.60 -1.15 15.47
C ARG A 55 -4.07 0.02 16.28
N ASN A 56 -3.91 1.17 15.63
CA ASN A 56 -3.79 2.43 16.35
C ASN A 56 -5.19 2.86 16.83
N ASN A 57 -5.46 2.76 18.13
CA ASN A 57 -6.77 3.08 18.71
C ASN A 57 -7.02 4.60 18.80
N VAL A 58 -5.99 5.42 18.59
CA VAL A 58 -6.08 6.89 18.68
C VAL A 58 -5.48 7.49 17.41
N THR A 59 -6.31 7.65 16.40
CA THR A 59 -5.97 8.45 15.22
C THR A 59 -6.50 9.86 15.46
N ARG A 60 -5.62 10.79 15.88
CA ARG A 60 -5.97 12.21 15.89
C ARG A 60 -5.94 12.69 14.44
N THR A 61 -7.05 13.27 13.97
CA THR A 61 -7.08 13.93 12.67
C THR A 61 -6.13 15.13 12.72
N VAL A 62 -5.15 15.15 11.82
CA VAL A 62 -4.14 16.22 11.75
C VAL A 62 -4.76 17.41 11.03
N SER A 63 -4.57 18.63 11.54
CA SER A 63 -5.06 19.84 10.86
C SER A 63 -4.35 20.03 9.52
N GLU A 64 -5.04 20.63 8.54
CA GLU A 64 -4.46 20.85 7.20
C GLU A 64 -3.22 21.75 7.26
N GLU A 65 -3.21 22.75 8.14
CA GLU A 65 -2.05 23.62 8.39
C GLU A 65 -0.82 22.80 8.84
N THR A 66 -1.02 21.87 9.78
CA THR A 66 0.06 20.99 10.25
C THR A 66 0.54 20.08 9.12
N ARG A 67 -0.37 19.55 8.28
CA ARG A 67 -0.02 18.74 7.11
C ARG A 67 0.80 19.54 6.09
N GLN A 68 0.48 20.82 5.88
CA GLN A 68 1.25 21.69 4.99
C GLN A 68 2.65 21.97 5.53
N ILE A 69 2.80 22.21 6.83
CA ILE A 69 4.11 22.39 7.47
C ILE A 69 4.95 21.11 7.32
N LEU A 70 4.36 19.94 7.60
CA LEU A 70 5.03 18.65 7.43
C LEU A 70 5.47 18.40 5.99
N ARG A 71 4.62 18.72 5.00
CA ARG A 71 4.97 18.61 3.57
C ARG A 71 6.15 19.48 3.17
N LYS A 72 6.27 20.70 3.74
CA LYS A 72 7.39 21.60 3.47
C LYS A 72 8.70 21.11 4.11
N ASN A 73 8.61 20.43 5.25
CA ASN A 73 9.79 19.96 6.00
C ASN A 73 10.25 18.56 5.59
N LEU A 74 9.34 17.70 5.12
CA LEU A 74 9.60 16.30 4.73
C LEU A 74 9.72 16.11 3.22
N THR A 75 10.25 17.11 2.52
CA THR A 75 10.33 17.10 1.05
C THR A 75 11.13 15.91 0.52
N ASN A 76 12.25 15.58 1.17
CA ASN A 76 13.12 14.47 0.77
C ASN A 76 12.45 13.11 1.00
N GLU A 77 11.73 12.96 2.11
CA GLU A 77 11.03 11.73 2.51
C GLU A 77 9.83 11.48 1.59
N ILE A 78 9.08 12.53 1.27
CA ILE A 78 7.98 12.47 0.31
C ILE A 78 8.52 12.10 -1.08
N GLU A 79 9.61 12.74 -1.52
CA GLU A 79 10.23 12.42 -2.81
C GLU A 79 10.71 10.96 -2.88
N PHE A 80 11.31 10.47 -1.80
CA PHE A 80 11.76 9.08 -1.72
C PHE A 80 10.60 8.09 -1.69
N TYR A 81 9.51 8.40 -0.97
CA TYR A 81 8.29 7.59 -0.97
C TYR A 81 7.68 7.50 -2.37
N GLU A 82 7.52 8.62 -3.06
CA GLU A 82 6.99 8.66 -4.44
C GLU A 82 7.88 7.87 -5.40
N PHE A 83 9.20 7.96 -5.25
CA PHE A 83 10.14 7.16 -6.03
C PHE A 83 9.94 5.65 -5.82
N CYS A 84 9.84 5.20 -4.57
CA CYS A 84 9.58 3.79 -4.25
C CYS A 84 8.22 3.33 -4.81
N LYS A 85 7.20 4.18 -4.68
CA LYS A 85 5.85 3.91 -5.21
C LYS A 85 5.84 3.79 -6.73
N GLN A 86 6.50 4.72 -7.43
CA GLN A 86 6.65 4.67 -8.88
C GLN A 86 7.34 3.38 -9.33
N ARG A 87 8.43 2.99 -8.65
CA ARG A 87 9.13 1.72 -8.93
C ARG A 87 8.21 0.51 -8.78
N LEU A 88 7.42 0.45 -7.70
CA LEU A 88 6.47 -0.62 -7.47
C LEU A 88 5.44 -0.73 -8.62
N TYR A 89 4.87 0.39 -9.06
CA TYR A 89 3.93 0.39 -10.18
C TYR A 89 4.58 -0.01 -11.50
N LEU A 90 5.82 0.39 -11.76
CA LEU A 90 6.57 -0.06 -12.94
C LEU A 90 6.80 -1.57 -12.91
N GLN A 91 7.17 -2.12 -11.74
CA GLN A 91 7.31 -3.57 -11.57
C GLN A 91 5.99 -4.28 -11.80
N TYR A 92 4.89 -3.75 -11.27
CA TYR A 92 3.54 -4.30 -11.48
C TYR A 92 3.10 -4.24 -12.94
N ALA A 93 3.30 -3.10 -13.62
CA ALA A 93 2.97 -2.93 -15.03
C ALA A 93 3.79 -3.89 -15.93
N ALA A 94 5.05 -4.15 -15.58
CA ALA A 94 5.89 -5.11 -16.28
C ALA A 94 5.34 -6.55 -16.19
N LEU A 95 4.63 -6.90 -15.11
CA LEU A 95 3.92 -8.18 -14.99
C LEU A 95 2.67 -8.23 -15.90
N GLY A 96 1.95 -7.11 -16.02
CA GLY A 96 0.73 -6.99 -16.82
C GLY A 96 0.92 -7.01 -18.35
N ASN A 97 2.13 -6.71 -18.85
CA ASN A 97 2.40 -6.82 -20.29
C ASN A 97 2.44 -8.29 -20.80
N GLY A 98 2.34 -9.28 -19.92
CA GLY A 98 2.18 -10.70 -20.27
C GLY A 98 0.77 -11.29 -20.05
N LYS A 99 -0.09 -10.62 -19.27
CA LYS A 99 -1.50 -11.02 -19.01
C LYS A 99 -2.36 -9.77 -18.85
N ARG A 100 -3.40 -9.67 -19.67
CA ARG A 100 -4.24 -8.48 -19.82
C ARG A 100 -4.72 -7.95 -18.48
N PHE A 101 -4.59 -6.63 -18.29
CA PHE A 101 -5.42 -5.86 -17.37
C PHE A 101 -6.89 -6.30 -17.55
N GLY A 102 -7.51 -6.91 -16.53
CA GLY A 102 -8.97 -7.07 -16.49
C GLY A 102 -9.59 -8.38 -16.00
N GLU A 103 -8.86 -9.37 -15.46
CA GLU A 103 -9.52 -10.59 -14.93
C GLU A 103 -9.55 -10.69 -13.39
N ASP A 104 -8.74 -9.90 -12.66
CA ASP A 104 -8.67 -9.96 -11.19
C ASP A 104 -9.20 -8.68 -10.49
N ASP A 105 -10.13 -7.98 -11.14
CA ASP A 105 -10.81 -6.77 -10.63
C ASP A 105 -11.86 -7.10 -9.55
N TYR A 106 -11.46 -7.83 -8.50
CA TYR A 106 -12.24 -7.96 -7.26
C TYR A 106 -12.17 -6.67 -6.39
N LEU A 107 -11.99 -5.51 -7.01
CA LEU A 107 -11.87 -4.18 -6.39
C LEU A 107 -12.92 -3.22 -6.93
N LEU A 108 -14.18 -3.62 -6.82
CA LEU A 108 -15.29 -2.70 -6.55
C LEU A 108 -16.08 -3.22 -5.36
N VAL A 109 -15.40 -3.40 -4.22
CA VAL A 109 -16.12 -3.40 -2.94
C VAL A 109 -16.20 -1.93 -2.54
N PRO A 110 -17.38 -1.31 -2.50
CA PRO A 110 -17.50 0.06 -2.02
C PRO A 110 -16.92 0.11 -0.60
N GLU A 111 -16.05 1.08 -0.34
CA GLU A 111 -15.77 1.45 1.04
C GLU A 111 -17.10 1.83 1.67
N GLN A 112 -17.65 0.95 2.52
CA GLN A 112 -18.75 1.33 3.38
C GLN A 112 -18.20 2.41 4.32
N HIS A 113 -18.41 3.66 3.94
CA HIS A 113 -18.41 4.78 4.86
C HIS A 113 -19.51 4.49 5.88
N GLY A 114 -19.13 3.86 6.99
CA GLY A 114 -19.93 3.79 8.19
C GLY A 114 -20.09 5.20 8.73
N GLY A 115 -21.07 5.93 8.20
CA GLY A 115 -21.60 7.12 8.84
C GLY A 115 -22.20 6.67 10.17
N ASN A 116 -21.57 7.08 11.27
CA ASN A 116 -22.23 7.07 12.57
C ASN A 116 -23.40 8.05 12.49
N GLN A 117 -24.59 7.52 12.21
CA GLN A 117 -25.84 8.22 12.44
C GLN A 117 -26.08 8.18 13.95
N ILE A 118 -25.86 9.33 14.60
CA ILE A 118 -26.24 9.54 16.00
C ILE A 118 -27.77 9.55 16.01
N ASP A 119 -28.37 8.55 16.64
CA ASP A 119 -29.80 8.45 16.89
C ASP A 119 -30.09 9.18 18.21
N ASP A 120 -30.47 10.46 18.11
CA ASP A 120 -31.00 11.24 19.22
C ASP A 120 -32.50 10.94 19.34
N GLY A 121 -32.85 9.96 20.17
CA GLY A 121 -34.23 9.65 20.56
C GLY A 121 -34.52 10.14 21.98
N TYR A 122 -35.46 11.10 22.08
CA TYR A 122 -36.03 11.65 23.32
C TYR A 122 -36.72 10.61 24.22
#